data_AF-A0AAW6MCU7-F1
#
_entry.id   AF-A0AAW6MCU7-F1
#
_cell.length_a   1.000
_cell.length_b   1.000
_cell.length_c   1.000
_cell.angle_alpha   90.00
_cell.angle_beta   90.00
_cell.angle_gamma   90.00
#
_symmetry.space_group_name_H-M   'P 1'
#
loop_
_entity.id
_entity.type
_entity.pdbx_description
1 polymer ?
#
loop_
_entity_poly.entity_id
_entity_poly.type
_entity_poly.pdbx_seq_one_letter_code
_entity_poly.pdbx_strand_id
1 'polypeptide(L)' 'MNNSRIKNIVNLSAAERYGYFIRKVSDFEEVWGLKDKEGWALMGNNEQVLFPVWSEKEFAELCKRDNYQPNSIPL' A
#
# COMPACT_ATOMS: atom_id res chain seq x y z
N MET A 1 -4.00 -16.59 3.74
CA MET A 1 -2.63 -16.08 3.97
C MET A 1 -2.33 -16.00 5.45
N ASN A 2 -1.07 -16.26 5.83
CA ASN A 2 -0.64 -16.27 7.22
C ASN A 2 -0.70 -14.84 7.81
N ASN A 3 -1.74 -14.56 8.60
CA ASN A 3 -1.89 -13.32 9.38
C ASN A 3 -0.62 -12.98 10.20
N SER A 4 0.24 -13.95 10.49
CA SER A 4 1.54 -13.76 11.14
C SER A 4 2.54 -12.96 10.31
N ARG A 5 2.64 -13.16 8.99
CA ARG A 5 3.64 -12.47 8.14
C ARG A 5 3.39 -10.95 8.13
N ILE A 6 2.15 -10.59 7.83
CA ILE A 6 1.72 -9.18 7.77
C ILE A 6 1.93 -8.51 9.12
N LYS A 7 1.50 -9.14 10.22
CA LYS A 7 1.69 -8.62 11.58
C LYS A 7 3.17 -8.38 11.89
N ASN A 8 4.03 -9.32 11.53
CA ASN A 8 5.47 -9.18 11.73
C ASN A 8 6.02 -7.97 10.96
N ILE A 9 5.63 -7.80 9.69
CA ILE A 9 6.11 -6.68 8.86
C ILE A 9 5.59 -5.33 9.37
N VAL A 10 4.31 -5.25 9.75
CA VAL A 10 3.72 -4.02 10.32
C VAL A 10 4.42 -3.60 11.62
N ASN A 11 4.86 -4.57 12.42
CA ASN A 11 5.56 -4.34 13.69
C ASN A 11 7.06 -4.02 13.54
N LEU A 12 7.64 -4.11 12.33
CA LEU A 12 9.01 -3.66 12.08
C LEU A 12 9.16 -2.15 12.32
N SER A 13 10.38 -1.67 12.49
CA SER A 13 10.65 -0.23 12.50
C SER A 13 10.31 0.43 11.16
N ALA A 14 10.15 1.75 11.15
CA ALA A 14 9.85 2.49 9.91
C ALA A 14 10.92 2.28 8.82
N ALA A 15 12.20 2.27 9.20
CA ALA A 15 13.31 2.04 8.28
C ALA A 15 13.29 0.62 7.67
N GLU A 16 12.99 -0.39 8.48
CA GLU A 16 12.88 -1.77 8.02
C GLU A 16 11.67 -1.97 7.09
N ARG A 17 10.52 -1.35 7.40
CA ARG A 17 9.35 -1.37 6.51
C ARG A 17 9.64 -0.69 5.18
N TYR A 18 10.37 0.43 5.19
CA TYR A 18 10.79 1.10 3.97
C TYR A 18 11.73 0.22 3.12
N GLY A 19 12.72 -0.41 3.75
CA GLY A 19 13.60 -1.36 3.05
C GLY A 19 12.86 -2.58 2.52
N TYR A 20 11.84 -3.08 3.23
CA TYR A 20 10.94 -4.11 2.74
C TYR A 20 10.16 -3.66 1.51
N PHE A 21 9.57 -2.47 1.58
CA PHE A 21 8.82 -1.87 0.48
C PHE A 21 9.66 -1.80 -0.79
N ILE A 22 10.85 -1.18 -0.72
CA ILE A 22 11.73 -1.01 -1.90
C ILE A 22 12.11 -2.34 -2.52
N ARG A 23 12.48 -3.35 -1.71
CA ARG A 23 12.80 -4.70 -2.24
C ARG A 23 11.63 -5.31 -2.98
N LYS A 24 10.44 -5.30 -2.38
CA LYS A 24 9.25 -5.89 -3.00
C LYS A 24 8.85 -5.19 -4.29
N VAL A 25 8.85 -3.86 -4.28
CA VAL A 25 8.56 -3.09 -5.48
C VAL A 25 9.59 -3.35 -6.58
N SER A 26 10.87 -3.51 -6.23
CA SER A 26 11.92 -3.84 -7.21
C SER A 26 11.80 -5.27 -7.76
N ASP A 27 11.39 -6.23 -6.93
CA ASP A 27 11.25 -7.64 -7.33
C ASP A 27 10.03 -7.85 -8.27
N PHE A 28 8.93 -7.13 -8.00
CA PHE A 28 7.65 -7.33 -8.68
C PHE A 28 7.31 -6.27 -9.72
N GLU A 29 8.07 -5.18 -9.77
CA GLU A 29 7.83 -4.03 -10.66
C GLU A 29 6.38 -3.54 -10.59
N GLU A 30 5.80 -3.58 -9.39
CA GLU A 30 4.40 -3.29 -9.14
C GLU A 30 4.23 -2.68 -7.74
N VAL A 31 3.31 -1.73 -7.66
CA VAL A 31 2.76 -1.23 -6.39
C VAL A 31 1.24 -1.39 -6.39
N TRP A 32 0.66 -1.31 -5.20
CA TRP A 32 -0.77 -1.38 -4.99
C TRP A 32 -1.28 -0.05 -4.49
N GLY A 33 -2.42 0.39 -5.01
CA GLY A 33 -3.17 1.54 -4.53
C GLY A 33 -4.61 1.15 -4.15
N LEU A 34 -5.35 2.10 -3.60
CA LEU A 34 -6.78 1.94 -3.31
C LEU A 34 -7.60 2.73 -4.31
N LYS A 35 -8.59 2.11 -4.94
CA LYS A 35 -9.43 2.73 -5.98
C LYS A 35 -10.90 2.37 -5.79
N ASP A 36 -11.79 3.33 -5.97
CA ASP A 36 -13.23 3.10 -6.05
C ASP A 36 -13.75 3.46 -7.47
N LYS A 37 -15.07 3.64 -7.60
CA LYS A 37 -15.69 4.04 -8.88
C LYS A 37 -15.38 5.48 -9.29
N GLU A 38 -15.05 6.36 -8.35
CA GLU A 38 -14.77 7.77 -8.60
C GLU A 38 -13.28 8.03 -8.85
N GLY A 39 -12.39 7.18 -8.32
CA GLY A 39 -10.96 7.29 -8.60
C GLY A 39 -10.06 6.68 -7.54
N TRP A 40 -8.83 7.16 -7.51
CA TRP A 40 -7.82 6.73 -6.54
C TRP A 40 -8.02 7.40 -5.19
N ALA A 41 -7.79 6.66 -4.12
CA ALA A 41 -7.71 7.22 -2.78
C ALA A 41 -6.50 8.13 -2.66
N LEU A 42 -6.73 9.37 -2.25
CA LEU A 42 -5.70 10.37 -1.98
C LEU A 42 -5.76 10.77 -0.52
N MET A 43 -4.62 11.16 0.05
CA MET A 43 -4.51 11.66 1.42
C MET A 43 -3.94 13.08 1.40
N GLY A 44 -4.39 13.94 2.30
CA GLY A 44 -3.83 15.28 2.47
C GLY A 44 -4.90 16.36 2.41
N ASN A 45 -4.52 17.54 1.93
CA ASN A 45 -5.36 18.73 1.84
C ASN A 45 -5.12 19.46 0.50
N ASN A 46 -5.66 20.67 0.35
CA ASN A 46 -5.55 21.44 -0.88
C ASN A 46 -4.12 21.90 -1.21
N GLU A 47 -3.22 21.92 -0.23
CA GLU A 47 -1.83 22.35 -0.41
C GLU A 47 -0.89 21.16 -0.68
N GLN A 48 -1.22 20.00 -0.12
CA GLN A 48 -0.44 18.78 -0.29
C GLN A 48 -1.34 17.58 -0.50
N VAL A 49 -1.16 16.92 -1.64
CA VAL A 49 -1.83 15.68 -2.00
C VAL A 49 -0.80 14.56 -2.03
N LEU A 50 -1.06 13.52 -1.26
CA LEU A 50 -0.27 12.29 -1.18
C LEU A 50 -1.05 11.16 -1.82
N PHE A 51 -0.37 10.35 -2.63
CA PHE A 51 -0.91 9.12 -3.16
C PHE A 51 -0.30 7.93 -2.41
N PRO A 52 -1.03 7.30 -1.47
CA PRO A 52 -0.52 6.17 -0.72
C PRO A 52 -0.42 4.93 -1.60
N VAL A 53 0.74 4.28 -1.55
CA VAL A 53 1.01 3.02 -2.25
C VAL A 53 1.55 1.97 -1.30
N TRP A 54 1.30 0.70 -1.62
CA TRP A 54 1.73 -0.45 -0.85
C TRP A 54 2.51 -1.42 -1.72
N SER A 55 3.43 -2.17 -1.12
CA SER A 55 4.28 -3.11 -1.85
C SER A 55 3.58 -4.42 -2.22
N GLU A 56 2.45 -4.73 -1.58
CA GLU A 56 1.67 -5.95 -1.81
C GLU A 56 0.17 -5.64 -1.55
N LYS A 57 -0.72 -6.38 -2.21
CA LYS A 57 -2.18 -6.25 -2.09
C LYS A 57 -2.67 -6.28 -0.65
N GLU A 58 -2.09 -7.16 0.17
CA GLU A 58 -2.52 -7.39 1.54
C GLU A 58 -2.41 -6.15 2.42
N PHE A 59 -1.40 -5.33 2.21
CA PHE A 59 -1.25 -4.10 2.99
C PHE A 59 -2.29 -3.06 2.56
N ALA A 60 -2.60 -2.99 1.26
CA ALA A 60 -3.69 -2.14 0.78
C ALA A 60 -5.05 -2.61 1.34
N GLU A 61 -5.31 -3.91 1.42
CA GLU A 61 -6.54 -4.45 2.04
C GLU A 61 -6.69 -4.03 3.50
N LEU A 62 -5.59 -4.02 4.28
CA LEU A 62 -5.64 -3.58 5.69
C LEU A 62 -5.93 -2.09 5.85
N CYS A 63 -5.56 -1.29 4.86
CA CYS A 63 -5.76 0.16 4.84
C CYS A 63 -7.06 0.58 4.15
N LYS A 64 -7.82 -0.37 3.60
CA LYS A 64 -9.10 -0.11 2.94
C LYS A 64 -10.08 0.59 3.88
N ARG A 65 -10.75 1.61 3.35
CA ARG A 65 -11.91 2.26 3.96
C ARG A 65 -13.03 2.32 2.95
N ASP A 66 -14.27 2.36 3.43
CA ASP A 66 -15.46 2.52 2.59
C ASP A 66 -15.49 1.53 1.42
N ASN A 67 -15.70 2.04 0.19
CA ASN A 67 -15.85 1.23 -1.02
C ASN A 67 -14.55 1.05 -1.82
N TYR A 68 -13.43 1.61 -1.37
CA TYR A 68 -12.16 1.48 -2.07
C TYR A 68 -11.72 0.01 -2.13
N GLN A 69 -11.14 -0.44 -3.23
CA GLN A 69 -10.56 -1.78 -3.35
C GLN A 69 -9.10 -1.69 -3.79
N PRO A 70 -8.25 -2.63 -3.35
CA PRO A 70 -6.88 -2.71 -3.86
C PRO A 70 -6.85 -2.94 -5.36
N ASN A 71 -6.11 -2.09 -6.04
CA ASN A 71 -5.84 -2.18 -7.46
C ASN A 71 -4.33 -2.07 -7.66
N SER A 72 -3.81 -2.89 -8.55
CA SER A 72 -2.39 -2.90 -8.83
C SER A 72 -2.01 -1.86 -9.88
N ILE A 73 -0.75 -1.41 -9.80
CA ILE A 73 -0.16 -0.34 -10.60
C ILE A 73 1.24 -0.84 -11.00
N PRO A 74 1.39 -1.33 -12.24
CA PRO A 74 2.70 -1.68 -12.79
C PRO A 74 3.62 -0.46 -12.86
N LEU A 75 4.92 -0.66 -12.65
CA LEU A 75 5.96 0.37 -12.70
C LEU A 75 6.82 0.30 -13.96
#